data_AF-A0A1L7NMI9-F1
#
_entry.id   AF-A0A1L7NMI9-F1
#
_cell.length_a   1.000
_cell.length_b   1.000
_cell.length_c   1.000
_cell.angle_alpha   90.00
_cell.angle_beta   90.00
_cell.angle_gamma   90.00
#
_symmetry.space_group_name_H-M   'P 1'
#
loop_
_entity.id
_entity.type
_entity.pdbx_description
1 polymer ?
#
loop_
_entity_poly.entity_id
_entity_poly.type
_entity_poly.pdbx_seq_one_letter_code
_entity_poly.pdbx_strand_id
1 'polypeptide(L)'
;MLAAMNAPIPVKRVCLLTAITAMALAARIHGTDKAVMMTGYRVLAGLSPTYQPVVLAIMNAPSPLAHMNLYVANLPQHILEMKISKPALPLLDAAIPA
;
A
#
# COMPACT_ATOMS: atom_id res chain seq x y z
N MET A 1 16.51 7.03 -36.61
CA MET A 1 16.72 5.79 -35.84
C MET A 1 15.94 5.91 -34.54
N LEU A 2 15.07 4.93 -34.28
CA LEU A 2 13.99 4.96 -33.29
C LEU A 2 14.48 4.89 -31.84
N ALA A 3 13.76 5.65 -30.99
CA ALA A 3 13.39 5.41 -29.60
C ALA A 3 14.32 4.52 -28.75
N ALA A 4 15.14 5.17 -27.91
CA ALA A 4 15.68 4.54 -26.71
C ALA A 4 14.51 4.11 -25.81
N MET A 5 14.42 2.80 -25.61
CA MET A 5 13.39 2.12 -24.83
C MET A 5 13.28 2.72 -23.43
N ASN A 6 12.11 3.27 -23.11
CA ASN A 6 11.63 3.41 -21.73
C ASN A 6 11.61 2.00 -21.13
N ALA A 7 12.67 1.62 -20.42
CA ALA A 7 12.65 0.43 -19.60
C ALA A 7 11.47 0.57 -18.62
N PRO A 8 10.51 -0.38 -18.59
CA PRO A 8 9.44 -0.32 -17.61
C PRO A 8 10.08 -0.35 -16.22
N ILE A 9 9.88 0.71 -15.44
CA ILE A 9 10.29 0.79 -14.05
C ILE A 9 9.81 -0.51 -13.39
N PRO A 10 10.68 -1.30 -12.73
CA PRO A 10 10.26 -2.55 -12.12
C PRO A 10 9.15 -2.22 -11.15
N VAL A 11 7.95 -2.67 -11.48
CA VAL A 11 6.76 -2.48 -10.68
C VAL A 11 7.03 -3.24 -9.38
N LYS A 12 7.42 -2.52 -8.32
CA LYS A 12 7.63 -3.08 -6.99
C LYS A 12 6.37 -3.86 -6.66
N ARG A 13 6.49 -5.18 -6.53
CA ARG A 13 5.36 -6.04 -6.15
C ARG A 13 5.00 -5.70 -4.71
N VAL A 14 3.92 -4.95 -4.55
CA VAL A 14 3.36 -4.60 -3.26
C VAL A 14 2.46 -5.75 -2.83
N CYS A 15 2.70 -6.31 -1.65
CA CYS A 15 1.78 -7.28 -1.06
C CYS A 15 0.56 -6.56 -0.49
N LEU A 16 -0.57 -7.27 -0.38
CA LEU A 16 -1.83 -6.72 0.11
C LEU A 16 -1.66 -6.05 1.48
N LEU A 17 -0.88 -6.66 2.38
CA LEU A 17 -0.63 -6.11 3.72
C LEU A 17 0.05 -4.74 3.65
N THR A 18 1.11 -4.59 2.85
CA THR A 18 1.79 -3.29 2.66
C THR A 18 0.85 -2.23 2.08
N ALA A 19 -0.02 -2.60 1.14
CA ALA A 19 -1.00 -1.69 0.57
C ALA A 19 -2.01 -1.21 1.63
N ILE A 20 -2.56 -2.13 2.43
CA ILE A 20 -3.48 -1.82 3.54
C ILE A 20 -2.76 -0.94 4.57
N THR A 21 -1.51 -1.27 4.92
CA THR A 21 -0.78 -0.53 5.95
C THR A 21 -0.48 0.89 5.49
N ALA A 22 -0.09 1.08 4.21
CA ALA A 22 0.13 2.41 3.63
C ALA A 22 -1.16 3.24 3.60
N MET A 23 -2.28 2.66 3.18
CA MET A 23 -3.57 3.34 3.17
C MET A 23 -4.08 3.68 4.58
N ALA A 24 -3.89 2.78 5.55
CA ALA A 24 -4.28 2.99 6.94
C ALA A 24 -3.43 4.08 7.58
N LEU A 25 -2.12 4.09 7.28
CA LEU A 25 -1.22 5.14 7.72
C LEU A 25 -1.61 6.49 7.13
N ALA A 26 -1.91 6.56 5.84
CA ALA A 26 -2.41 7.77 5.19
C ALA A 26 -3.73 8.27 5.82
N ALA A 27 -4.64 7.35 6.14
CA ALA A 27 -5.88 7.66 6.84
C ALA A 27 -5.61 8.28 8.22
N ARG A 28 -4.64 7.75 8.98
CA ARG A 28 -4.27 8.25 10.32
C ARG A 28 -3.51 9.57 10.32
N ILE A 29 -2.62 9.79 9.34
CA ILE A 29 -1.83 11.02 9.23
C ILE A 29 -2.70 12.18 8.76
N HIS A 30 -3.45 11.95 7.68
CA HIS A 30 -4.16 13.04 6.99
C HIS A 30 -5.64 13.14 7.37
N GLY A 31 -6.24 12.10 7.94
CA GLY A 31 -7.63 12.15 8.41
C GLY A 31 -8.68 12.44 7.32
N THR A 32 -8.36 12.20 6.05
CA THR A 32 -9.24 12.54 4.92
C THR A 32 -9.41 11.38 3.94
N ASP A 33 -10.60 11.28 3.34
CA ASP A 33 -10.92 10.29 2.30
C ASP A 33 -10.01 10.43 1.08
N LYS A 34 -9.68 11.67 0.70
CA LYS A 34 -8.79 11.96 -0.43
C LYS A 34 -7.40 11.36 -0.24
N ALA A 35 -6.85 11.38 0.96
CA ALA A 35 -5.55 10.79 1.25
C ALA A 35 -5.56 9.27 1.08
N VAL A 36 -6.64 8.62 1.52
CA VAL A 36 -6.85 7.16 1.36
C VAL A 36 -6.95 6.80 -0.12
N MET A 37 -7.74 7.55 -0.90
CA MET A 37 -7.88 7.32 -2.34
C MET A 37 -6.56 7.53 -3.10
N MET A 38 -5.87 8.64 -2.87
CA MET A 38 -4.60 8.94 -3.55
C MET A 38 -3.53 7.90 -3.23
N THR A 39 -3.50 7.41 -1.99
CA THR A 39 -2.60 6.32 -1.59
C THR A 39 -3.00 5.02 -2.27
N GLY A 40 -4.30 4.70 -2.30
CA GLY A 40 -4.87 3.55 -3.00
C GLY A 40 -4.48 3.48 -4.47
N TYR A 41 -4.60 4.58 -5.21
CA TYR A 41 -4.14 4.68 -6.61
C TYR A 41 -2.64 4.39 -6.76
N ARG A 42 -1.82 4.86 -5.83
CA ARG A 42 -0.36 4.63 -5.86
C ARG A 42 0.01 3.18 -5.59
N VAL A 43 -0.70 2.51 -4.66
CA VAL A 43 -0.43 1.09 -4.37
C VAL A 43 -1.05 0.15 -5.40
N LEU A 44 -2.15 0.54 -6.06
CA LEU A 44 -2.79 -0.23 -7.14
C LEU A 44 -1.81 -0.54 -8.28
N ALA A 45 -0.98 0.43 -8.66
CA ALA A 45 0.02 0.27 -9.70
C ALA A 45 1.04 -0.86 -9.38
N GLY A 46 1.31 -1.11 -8.10
CA GLY A 46 2.26 -2.12 -7.62
C GLY A 46 1.64 -3.47 -7.23
N LEU A 47 0.31 -3.56 -7.24
CA LEU A 47 -0.42 -4.66 -6.63
C LEU A 47 -0.73 -5.77 -7.65
N SER A 48 -0.62 -7.03 -7.22
CA SER A 48 -1.07 -8.16 -8.04
C SER A 48 -2.57 -8.03 -8.39
N PRO A 49 -2.99 -8.35 -9.63
CA PRO A 49 -4.39 -8.25 -10.08
C PRO A 49 -5.40 -8.93 -9.15
N THR A 50 -5.00 -10.03 -8.51
CA THR A 50 -5.83 -10.78 -7.55
C THR A 50 -6.29 -9.93 -6.36
N TYR A 51 -5.49 -8.96 -5.93
CA TYR A 51 -5.75 -8.15 -4.75
C TYR A 51 -6.31 -6.76 -5.08
N GLN A 52 -6.31 -6.36 -6.36
CA GLN A 52 -6.82 -5.06 -6.82
C GLN A 52 -8.29 -4.84 -6.45
N PRO A 53 -9.19 -5.85 -6.52
CA PRO A 53 -10.59 -5.67 -6.12
C PRO A 53 -10.75 -5.21 -4.67
N VAL A 54 -9.89 -5.66 -3.76
CA VAL A 54 -9.95 -5.29 -2.33
C VAL A 54 -9.64 -3.80 -2.14
N VAL A 55 -8.58 -3.32 -2.79
CA VAL A 55 -8.18 -1.91 -2.71
C VAL A 55 -9.20 -1.02 -3.39
N LEU A 56 -9.73 -1.44 -4.55
CA LEU A 56 -10.80 -0.72 -5.26
C LEU A 56 -12.09 -0.65 -4.44
N ALA A 57 -12.46 -1.72 -3.72
CA ALA A 57 -13.63 -1.71 -2.84
C ALA A 57 -13.51 -0.67 -1.73
N ILE A 58 -12.31 -0.49 -1.15
CA ILE A 58 -12.05 0.54 -0.14
C ILE A 58 -12.12 1.94 -0.75
N MET A 59 -11.54 2.13 -1.94
CA MET A 59 -11.52 3.43 -2.61
C MET A 59 -12.89 3.89 -3.12
N ASN A 60 -13.73 2.95 -3.57
CA ASN A 60 -15.06 3.22 -4.08
C ASN A 60 -16.14 3.22 -2.98
N ALA A 61 -15.75 3.06 -1.72
CA ALA A 61 -16.68 3.15 -0.59
C ALA A 61 -17.21 4.58 -0.44
N PRO A 62 -18.44 4.78 0.08
CA PRO A 62 -19.03 6.11 0.30
C PRO A 62 -18.22 6.95 1.30
N SER A 63 -17.48 6.32 2.21
CA SER A 63 -16.45 6.96 3.02
C SER A 63 -15.22 6.05 3.10
N PRO A 64 -14.22 6.25 2.23
CA PRO A 64 -12.99 5.46 2.21
C PRO A 64 -12.25 5.43 3.54
N LEU A 65 -12.25 6.53 4.29
CA LEU A 65 -11.61 6.63 5.60
C LEU A 65 -12.33 5.78 6.64
N ALA A 66 -13.66 5.90 6.74
CA ALA A 66 -14.44 5.11 7.69
C ALA A 66 -14.33 3.62 7.36
N HIS A 67 -14.42 3.28 6.06
CA HIS A 67 -14.26 1.91 5.60
C HIS A 67 -12.86 1.36 5.89
N MET A 68 -11.81 2.17 5.73
CA MET A 68 -10.45 1.77 6.07
C MET A 68 -10.27 1.52 7.57
N ASN A 69 -10.82 2.39 8.42
CA ASN A 69 -10.75 2.22 9.86
C ASN A 69 -11.50 0.97 10.32
N LEU A 70 -12.68 0.71 9.76
CA LEU A 70 -13.43 -0.53 10.00
C LEU A 70 -12.68 -1.75 9.48
N TYR A 71 -12.04 -1.64 8.31
CA TYR A 71 -11.27 -2.72 7.74
C TYR A 71 -10.10 -3.10 8.65
N VAL A 72 -9.36 -2.11 9.17
CA VAL A 72 -8.26 -2.32 10.13
C VAL A 72 -8.77 -2.88 11.46
N ALA A 73 -9.91 -2.40 11.97
CA ALA A 73 -10.50 -2.89 13.21
C ALA A 73 -11.00 -4.34 13.12
N ASN A 74 -11.43 -4.77 11.92
CA ASN A 74 -11.89 -6.12 11.65
C ASN A 74 -10.78 -7.06 11.13
N LEU A 75 -9.52 -6.59 11.07
CA LEU A 75 -8.43 -7.48 10.71
C LEU A 75 -8.29 -8.56 11.78
N PRO A 76 -8.26 -9.85 11.39
CA PRO A 76 -8.16 -10.90 12.37
C PRO A 76 -6.80 -10.84 13.07
N GLN A 77 -6.83 -10.96 14.40
CA GLN A 77 -5.70 -10.79 15.30
C GLN A 77 -4.43 -11.55 14.85
N HIS A 78 -4.58 -12.74 14.26
CA HIS A 78 -3.46 -13.56 13.77
C HIS A 78 -2.65 -12.89 12.63
N ILE A 79 -3.21 -11.94 11.89
CA ILE A 79 -2.48 -11.16 10.88
C ILE A 79 -1.62 -10.08 11.55
N LEU A 80 -2.09 -9.51 12.66
CA LEU A 80 -1.34 -8.54 13.46
C LEU A 80 -0.23 -9.23 14.27
N GLU A 81 -0.46 -10.46 14.69
CA GLU A 81 0.46 -11.30 15.46
C GLU A 81 1.39 -12.15 14.57
N MET A 82 1.27 -12.05 13.24
CA MET A 82 2.19 -12.73 12.33
C MET A 82 3.61 -12.24 12.60
N LYS A 83 4.40 -13.07 13.29
CA LYS A 83 5.85 -12.88 13.41
C LYS A 83 6.41 -12.95 11.99
N ILE A 84 6.80 -11.79 11.46
CA ILE A 84 7.47 -11.71 10.18
C ILE A 84 8.80 -12.47 10.32
N SER A 85 8.87 -13.70 9.83
CA SER A 85 10.06 -14.56 9.95
C SER A 85 11.31 -13.96 9.29
N LYS A 86 11.11 -12.95 8.44
CA LYS A 86 12.16 -12.16 7.80
C LYS A 86 11.81 -10.68 7.97
N PRO A 87 12.33 -9.98 8.99
CA PRO A 87 12.13 -8.54 9.08
C PRO A 87 12.55 -7.91 7.76
N ALA A 88 11.71 -7.05 7.19
CA ALA A 88 12.14 -6.19 6.10
C ALA A 88 13.30 -5.37 6.67
N LEU A 89 14.53 -5.68 6.26
CA LEU A 89 15.72 -4.93 6.62
C LEU A 89 15.40 -3.44 6.47
N PRO A 90 15.73 -2.60 7.46
CA PRO A 90 15.56 -1.17 7.30
C PRO A 90 16.32 -0.76 6.04
N LEU A 91 15.63 -0.11 5.10
CA LEU A 91 16.20 0.63 3.98
C LEU A 91 16.94 1.88 4.51
N LEU A 92 17.87 1.69 5.46
CA LEU A 92 18.71 2.73 6.05
C LEU A 92 20.13 2.75 5.45
N ASP A 93 20.49 1.81 4.58
CA ASP A 93 21.75 1.84 3.82
C ASP A 93 21.63 2.59 2.48
N ALA A 94 20.88 3.70 2.46
CA ALA A 94 21.07 4.71 1.42
C ALA A 94 22.30 5.54 1.82
N ALA A 95 23.46 5.05 1.38
CA ALA A 95 24.79 5.61 1.54
C ALA A 95 24.82 7.15 1.68
N ILE A 96 25.36 7.62 2.79
CA ILE A 96 25.94 8.96 2.91
C ILE A 96 27.38 8.82 2.38
N PRO A 97 27.73 9.37 1.19
CA PRO A 97 29.13 9.50 0.83
C PRO A 97 29.75 10.59 1.71
N ALA A 98 30.85 10.23 2.37
CA ALA A 98 31.75 11.14 3.10
C ALA A 98 32.58 11.99 2.13
#